data_AF-A0A3B8WK10-F1
#
_entry.id   AF-A0A3B8WK10-F1
#
_cell.length_a   1.000
_cell.length_b   1.000
_cell.length_c   1.000
_cell.angle_alpha   90.00
_cell.angle_beta   90.00
_cell.angle_gamma   90.00
#
_symmetry.space_group_name_H-M   'P 1'
#
loop_
_entity.id
_entity.type
_entity.pdbx_description
1 polymer ?
#
loop_
_entity_poly.entity_id
_entity_poly.type
_entity_poly.pdbx_seq_one_letter_code
_entity_poly.pdbx_strand_id
1 'polypeptide(L)'
;DFYRLFLRKEATDKECVNVGRACVVAVGLVAAFIASDPDSQVLGLVSNAWAGFGAAFGPLIILALTWPRTNGAGALAGLIVGAATVMIWISLGW
;
A
#
# COMPACT_ATOMS: atom_id res chain seq x y z
N ASP A 1 5.54 -6.89 -10.31
CA ASP A 1 5.31 -5.84 -11.31
C ASP A 1 6.39 -4.77 -11.40
N PHE A 2 6.84 -4.16 -10.30
CA PHE A 2 7.89 -3.12 -10.34
C PHE A 2 9.20 -3.53 -11.07
N TYR A 3 9.67 -4.76 -10.91
CA TYR A 3 10.94 -5.22 -11.52
C TYR A 3 10.89 -5.35 -13.06
N ARG A 4 9.75 -5.81 -13.59
CA ARG A 4 9.51 -5.96 -15.03
C ARG A 4 9.25 -4.61 -15.72
N LEU A 5 8.79 -3.61 -14.96
CA LEU A 5 8.45 -2.27 -15.44
C LEU A 5 9.64 -1.31 -15.47
N PHE A 6 10.56 -1.36 -14.50
CA PHE A 6 11.62 -0.34 -14.32
C PHE A 6 13.04 -0.81 -14.60
N LEU A 7 13.35 -2.12 -14.49
CA LEU A 7 14.74 -2.59 -14.49
C LEU A 7 15.13 -3.43 -15.72
N ARG A 8 14.27 -4.34 -16.21
CA ARG A 8 14.55 -5.13 -17.42
C ARG A 8 13.26 -5.73 -18.02
N LYS A 9 12.96 -5.33 -19.25
CA LYS A 9 11.74 -5.71 -20.01
C LYS A 9 11.78 -7.13 -20.58
N GLU A 10 12.96 -7.77 -20.61
CA GLU A 10 13.22 -9.12 -21.17
C GLU A 10 13.62 -10.17 -20.10
N ALA A 11 13.23 -9.99 -18.84
CA ALA A 11 13.52 -11.00 -17.82
C ALA A 11 12.65 -12.27 -18.05
N THR A 12 13.31 -13.43 -18.12
CA THR A 12 12.63 -14.73 -18.27
C THR A 12 11.77 -15.00 -17.03
N ASP A 13 10.60 -15.64 -17.14
CA ASP A 13 9.68 -15.83 -16.01
C ASP A 13 10.36 -16.45 -14.77
N LYS A 14 11.36 -17.31 -14.96
CA LYS A 14 12.20 -17.87 -13.89
C LYS A 14 13.01 -16.82 -13.10
N GLU A 15 13.59 -15.84 -13.78
CA GLU A 15 14.34 -14.76 -13.12
C GLU A 15 13.40 -13.80 -12.38
N CYS A 16 12.25 -13.48 -12.98
CA CYS A 16 11.23 -12.66 -12.31
C CYS A 16 10.74 -13.31 -11.00
N VAL A 17 10.53 -14.63 -10.99
CA VAL A 17 10.15 -15.37 -9.79
C VAL A 17 11.28 -15.40 -8.76
N ASN A 18 12.54 -15.60 -9.18
CA ASN A 18 13.67 -15.67 -8.25
C ASN A 18 13.97 -14.31 -7.60
N VAL A 19 13.86 -13.22 -8.37
CA VAL A 19 13.95 -11.85 -7.85
C VAL A 19 12.77 -11.56 -6.92
N GLY A 20 11.55 -11.97 -7.30
CA GLY A 20 10.38 -11.85 -6.43
C GLY A 20 10.59 -12.54 -5.08
N ARG A 21 11.14 -13.76 -5.08
CA ARG A 21 11.50 -14.50 -3.86
C ARG A 21 12.56 -13.75 -3.03
N ALA A 22 13.61 -13.23 -3.67
CA ALA A 22 14.64 -12.44 -2.99
C ALA A 22 14.06 -11.17 -2.34
N CYS A 23 13.16 -10.47 -3.03
CA CYS A 23 12.46 -9.32 -2.47
C CYS A 23 11.59 -9.71 -1.26
N VAL A 24 10.85 -10.83 -1.33
CA VAL A 24 10.05 -11.33 -0.20
C VAL A 24 10.94 -11.64 1.01
N VAL A 25 12.08 -12.31 0.79
CA VAL A 25 13.04 -12.59 1.87
C VAL A 25 13.60 -11.30 2.47
N ALA A 26 13.99 -10.33 1.64
CA ALA A 26 14.49 -9.04 2.11
C ALA A 26 13.45 -8.27 2.93
N VAL A 27 12.20 -8.18 2.47
CA VAL A 27 11.10 -7.55 3.20
C VAL A 27 10.83 -8.29 4.52
N GLY A 28 10.88 -9.63 4.51
CA GLY A 28 10.74 -10.45 5.71
C GLY A 28 11.82 -10.18 6.75
N LEU A 29 13.08 -10.00 6.33
CA LEU A 29 14.18 -9.64 7.23
C LEU A 29 13.98 -8.25 7.85
N VAL A 30 13.54 -7.27 7.06
CA VAL A 30 13.23 -5.92 7.57
C VAL A 30 12.06 -5.97 8.56
N ALA A 31 11.02 -6.73 8.26
CA ALA A 31 9.89 -6.91 9.18
C ALA A 31 10.31 -7.59 10.49
N ALA A 32 11.16 -8.63 10.42
CA ALA A 32 11.70 -9.30 11.60
C ALA A 32 12.59 -8.37 12.44
N PHE A 33 13.37 -7.50 11.79
CA PHE A 33 14.17 -6.48 12.47
C PHE A 33 13.29 -5.46 13.20
N ILE A 34 12.25 -4.94 12.54
CA ILE A 34 11.28 -4.00 13.14
C ILE A 34 10.51 -4.67 14.28
N ALA A 35 10.12 -5.94 14.13
CA ALA A 35 9.39 -6.70 15.15
C ALA A 35 10.27 -7.09 16.36
N SER A 36 11.60 -7.04 16.23
CA SER A 36 12.53 -7.31 17.33
C SER A 36 12.60 -6.16 18.34
N ASP A 37 11.99 -5.01 18.03
CA ASP A 37 11.86 -3.85 18.91
C ASP A 37 10.44 -3.81 19.52
N PRO A 38 10.24 -4.28 20.77
CA PRO A 38 8.91 -4.45 21.37
C PRO A 38 8.23 -3.12 21.75
N ASP A 39 8.97 -2.02 21.79
CA ASP A 39 8.47 -0.69 22.17
C ASP A 39 7.85 0.08 20.98
N SER A 40 8.17 -0.31 19.75
CA SER A 40 7.51 0.26 18.58
C SER A 40 6.20 -0.45 18.34
N GLN A 41 5.10 0.30 18.35
CA GLN A 41 3.73 -0.17 18.13
C GLN A 41 3.55 -0.76 16.71
N VAL A 42 4.14 -1.93 16.41
CA VAL A 42 4.05 -2.58 15.09
C VAL A 42 2.59 -2.79 14.69
N LEU A 43 1.75 -3.15 15.68
CA LEU A 43 0.30 -3.26 15.49
C LEU A 43 -0.32 -1.91 15.08
N GLY A 44 0.09 -0.80 15.72
CA GLY A 44 -0.35 0.54 15.37
C GLY A 44 0.14 0.99 14.00
N LEU A 45 1.41 0.73 13.67
CA LEU A 45 2.03 1.08 12.39
C LEU A 45 1.36 0.36 11.20
N VAL A 46 1.10 -0.94 11.35
CA VAL A 46 0.40 -1.75 10.34
C VAL A 46 -1.08 -1.37 10.27
N SER A 47 -1.76 -1.16 11.41
CA SER A 47 -3.16 -0.74 11.46
C SER A 47 -3.36 0.62 10.78
N ASN A 48 -2.49 1.59 11.04
CA ASN A 48 -2.53 2.92 10.44
C ASN A 48 -2.28 2.87 8.93
N ALA A 49 -1.33 2.05 8.47
CA ALA A 49 -1.10 1.83 7.04
C ALA A 49 -2.34 1.20 6.36
N TRP A 50 -2.92 0.17 6.96
CA TRP A 50 -4.15 -0.48 6.45
C TRP A 50 -5.38 0.43 6.50
N ALA A 51 -5.51 1.28 7.52
CA ALA A 51 -6.55 2.29 7.60
C ALA A 51 -6.44 3.30 6.45
N GLY A 52 -5.22 3.74 6.14
CA GLY A 52 -4.91 4.60 4.98
C GLY A 52 -5.36 3.99 3.66
N PHE A 53 -4.99 2.72 3.43
CA PHE A 53 -5.42 1.97 2.25
C PHE A 53 -6.95 1.79 2.21
N GLY A 54 -7.58 1.38 3.31
CA GLY A 54 -9.03 1.19 3.38
C GLY A 54 -9.81 2.49 3.12
N ALA A 55 -9.37 3.61 3.69
CA ALA A 55 -10.00 4.92 3.51
C ALA A 55 -9.82 5.48 2.11
N ALA A 56 -8.69 5.19 1.45
CA ALA A 56 -8.41 5.67 0.10
C ALA A 56 -9.10 4.81 -0.98
N PHE A 57 -9.13 3.48 -0.81
CA PHE A 57 -9.65 2.55 -1.82
C PHE A 57 -11.11 2.15 -1.61
N GLY A 58 -11.59 2.06 -0.36
CA GLY A 58 -12.96 1.63 -0.05
C GLY A 58 -14.03 2.52 -0.70
N PRO A 59 -14.05 3.84 -0.40
CA PRO A 59 -14.99 4.77 -1.02
C PRO A 59 -14.83 4.82 -2.53
N LEU A 60 -13.59 4.74 -3.03
CA LEU A 60 -13.30 4.75 -4.45
C LEU A 60 -13.90 3.55 -5.19
N ILE A 61 -13.73 2.34 -4.65
CA ILE A 61 -14.27 1.11 -5.23
C ILE A 61 -15.81 1.16 -5.23
N ILE A 62 -16.42 1.62 -4.12
CA ILE A 62 -17.88 1.74 -4.03
C ILE A 62 -18.40 2.74 -5.08
N LEU A 63 -17.78 3.91 -5.20
CA LEU A 63 -18.13 4.90 -6.22
C LEU A 63 -17.95 4.34 -7.63
N ALA A 64 -16.85 3.63 -7.90
CA ALA A 64 -16.59 3.04 -9.21
C ALA A 64 -17.65 2.00 -9.61
N LEU A 65 -18.16 1.22 -8.66
CA LEU A 65 -19.16 0.17 -8.92
C LEU A 65 -20.59 0.70 -8.96
N THR A 66 -20.90 1.72 -8.16
CA THR A 66 -22.28 2.26 -8.04
C THR A 66 -22.55 3.43 -8.97
N TRP A 67 -21.50 4.14 -9.40
CA TRP A 67 -21.62 5.37 -10.17
C TRP A 67 -20.99 5.22 -11.56
N PRO A 68 -21.79 5.11 -12.64
CA PRO A 68 -21.28 4.87 -13.99
C PRO A 68 -20.49 6.04 -14.59
N ARG A 69 -20.60 7.24 -14.00
CA ARG A 69 -19.84 8.45 -14.38
C ARG A 69 -18.53 8.66 -13.59
N THR A 70 -18.03 7.62 -12.90
CA THR A 70 -16.76 7.71 -12.18
C THR A 70 -15.63 8.00 -13.17
N ASN A 71 -14.92 9.10 -12.96
CA ASN A 71 -13.84 9.55 -13.83
C ASN A 71 -12.50 9.53 -13.10
N GLY A 72 -11.40 9.50 -13.85
CA GLY A 72 -10.05 9.39 -13.28
C GLY A 72 -9.68 10.53 -12.32
N ALA A 73 -10.16 11.76 -12.57
CA ALA A 73 -9.89 12.90 -11.70
C ALA A 73 -10.63 12.78 -10.35
N GLY A 74 -11.89 12.32 -10.38
CA GLY A 74 -12.68 12.03 -9.17
C GLY A 74 -12.11 10.85 -8.40
N ALA A 75 -11.58 9.85 -9.10
CA ALA A 75 -10.88 8.74 -8.49
C ALA A 75 -9.62 9.19 -7.73
N LEU A 76 -8.81 10.03 -8.37
CA LEU A 76 -7.61 10.59 -7.78
C LEU A 76 -7.94 11.50 -6.58
N ALA A 77 -8.97 12.34 -6.72
CA ALA A 77 -9.46 13.19 -5.64
C ALA A 77 -9.91 12.36 -4.42
N GLY A 78 -10.67 11.28 -4.63
CA GLY A 78 -11.09 10.38 -3.57
C GLY A 78 -9.92 9.70 -2.87
N LEU A 79 -8.91 9.27 -3.63
CA LEU A 79 -7.70 8.64 -3.09
C LEU A 79 -6.89 9.63 -2.23
N ILE A 80 -6.74 10.89 -2.69
CA ILE A 80 -6.07 11.96 -1.94
C ILE A 80 -6.85 12.32 -0.67
N VAL A 81 -8.17 12.48 -0.76
CA VAL A 81 -9.02 12.82 0.39
C VAL A 81 -9.01 11.69 1.42
N GLY A 82 -9.05 10.43 1.00
CA GLY A 82 -8.95 9.27 1.90
C GLY A 82 -7.61 9.20 2.63
N ALA A 83 -6.51 9.40 1.90
CA ALA A 83 -5.17 9.46 2.50
C ALA A 83 -5.02 10.65 3.46
N ALA A 84 -5.51 11.83 3.08
CA ALA A 84 -5.49 13.03 3.93
C ALA A 84 -6.31 12.84 5.20
N THR A 85 -7.49 12.23 5.10
CA THR A 85 -8.36 11.93 6.25
C THR A 85 -7.61 11.08 7.28
N VAL A 86 -6.93 10.02 6.84
CA VAL A 86 -6.18 9.14 7.76
C VAL A 86 -4.94 9.84 8.33
N MET A 87 -4.21 10.60 7.52
CA MET A 87 -3.09 11.40 8.02
C MET A 87 -3.52 12.41 9.10
N ILE A 88 -4.64 13.10 8.89
CA ILE A 88 -5.20 14.04 9.87
C ILE A 88 -5.62 13.28 11.14
N TRP A 89 -6.23 12.12 11.00
CA TRP A 89 -6.66 11.28 12.13
C TRP A 89 -5.48 10.84 13.01
N ILE A 90 -4.41 10.32 12.38
CA ILE A 90 -3.18 9.91 13.06
C ILE A 90 -2.49 11.13 13.69
N SER A 91 -2.44 12.26 12.98
CA SER A 91 -1.83 13.49 13.50
C SER A 91 -2.58 14.10 14.67
N LEU A 92 -3.89 13.85 14.80
CA LEU A 92 -4.71 14.27 15.93
C LEU A 92 -4.58 13.33 17.14
N GLY A 93 -3.80 12.26 17.03
CA GLY A 93 -3.49 11.35 18.13
C GLY A 93 -4.58 10.33 18.44
N TRP A 94 -5.43 10.02 17.45
CA TRP A 94 -6.43 8.96 17.53
C TRP A 94 -5.91 7.64 16.95
#